data_AF-A0A2W7JPT6-F1
#
_entry.id   AF-A0A2W7JPT6-F1
#
_cell.length_a   1.000
_cell.length_b   1.000
_cell.length_c   1.000
_cell.angle_alpha   90.00
_cell.angle_beta   90.00
_cell.angle_gamma   90.00
#
_symmetry.space_group_name_H-M   'P 1'
#
loop_
_entity.id
_entity.type
_entity.pdbx_description
1 polymer ?
#
loop_
_entity_poly.entity_id
_entity_poly.type
_entity_poly.pdbx_seq_one_letter_code
_entity_poly.pdbx_strand_id
1 'polypeptide(L)'
;MFRWMRELWVGSDLVEFESSFGLAESIERLKAATRHWAMFTPFREAAVGTVTESRVSLQRVIPMVHNSFKPLFVGRFQVRQNQVVLTGRFALHWSVKLFMGFWFGFCVLFTALALFTAVPGPHATFMPLEGLAMMACGIGVMRICMWFSRNDQAWLSEVIRTVLSNQVAIASKGLPPDELRSSQKRPPTVIVIVTAMLALQGLMFCVSAITDIQPSLGDPSGSVFTHYADVRLRYLSVIYGAVMLPLAFDVYRQRMFAWRMGFLALFGGAALQALSLFAREDLGNARQTIIFCVASLVITIVWACWWYAQRVHFHD
;
A
#
# COMPACT_ATOMS: atom_id res chain seq x y z
N MET A 1 3.59 -18.92 14.56
CA MET A 1 3.71 -17.55 15.10
C MET A 1 5.14 -17.13 15.39
N PHE A 2 5.96 -17.93 16.08
CA PHE A 2 7.34 -17.57 16.44
C PHE A 2 8.27 -17.24 15.26
N ARG A 3 8.18 -17.99 14.15
CA ARG A 3 9.00 -17.72 12.94
C ARG A 3 8.77 -16.31 12.38
N TRP A 4 7.51 -15.88 12.34
CA TRP A 4 7.12 -14.56 11.83
C TRP A 4 7.57 -13.43 12.74
N MET A 5 7.43 -13.58 14.06
CA MET A 5 7.97 -12.58 15.01
C MET A 5 9.49 -12.47 14.86
N ARG A 6 10.19 -13.60 14.73
CA ARG A 6 11.63 -13.63 14.47
C ARG A 6 11.98 -12.93 13.16
N GLU A 7 11.27 -13.22 12.06
CA GLU A 7 11.48 -12.56 10.77
C GLU A 7 11.29 -11.04 10.87
N LEU A 8 10.35 -10.58 11.70
CA LEU A 8 10.10 -9.16 11.93
C LEU A 8 11.28 -8.46 12.64
N TRP A 9 11.80 -9.09 13.69
CA TRP A 9 12.85 -8.52 14.54
C TRP A 9 14.25 -8.73 13.98
N VAL A 10 14.53 -9.91 13.42
CA VAL A 10 15.86 -10.34 12.94
C VAL A 10 16.03 -10.10 11.43
N GLY A 11 14.95 -10.18 10.66
CA GLY A 11 14.96 -10.19 9.20
C GLY A 11 14.76 -11.61 8.63
N SER A 12 14.75 -11.71 7.30
CA SER A 12 14.71 -12.96 6.55
C SER A 12 15.91 -13.84 6.86
N ASP A 13 15.84 -15.09 6.43
CA ASP A 13 17.00 -15.96 6.38
C ASP A 13 18.12 -15.32 5.53
N LEU A 14 19.36 -15.77 5.78
CA LEU A 14 20.54 -15.30 5.07
C LEU A 14 20.41 -15.65 3.59
N VAL A 15 20.61 -14.63 2.75
CA VAL A 15 20.64 -14.74 1.29
C VAL A 15 22.05 -14.47 0.83
N GLU A 16 22.55 -15.33 -0.05
CA GLU A 16 23.87 -15.23 -0.66
C GLU A 16 23.71 -14.99 -2.15
N PHE A 17 24.47 -14.01 -2.67
CA PHE A 17 24.54 -13.69 -4.09
C PHE A 17 25.98 -13.83 -4.54
N GLU A 18 26.25 -14.83 -5.38
CA GLU A 18 27.56 -15.03 -5.97
C GLU A 18 27.83 -13.97 -7.05
N SER A 19 29.04 -13.41 -7.03
CA SER A 19 29.51 -12.49 -8.05
C SER A 19 30.44 -13.21 -9.02
N SER A 20 30.25 -12.95 -10.31
CA SER A 20 31.16 -13.39 -11.37
C SER A 20 32.44 -12.54 -11.45
N PHE A 21 32.55 -11.49 -10.65
CA PHE A 21 33.58 -10.46 -10.75
C PHE A 21 34.47 -10.39 -9.51
N GLY A 22 35.63 -9.74 -9.65
CA GLY A 22 36.49 -9.41 -8.51
C GLY A 22 35.79 -8.48 -7.51
N LEU A 23 36.32 -8.37 -6.30
CA LEU A 23 35.67 -7.65 -5.20
C LEU A 23 35.42 -6.18 -5.53
N ALA A 24 36.46 -5.48 -6.00
CA ALA A 24 36.36 -4.07 -6.37
C ALA A 24 35.37 -3.83 -7.51
N GLU A 25 35.40 -4.68 -8.55
CA GLU A 25 34.50 -4.60 -9.69
C GLU A 25 33.04 -4.89 -9.29
N SER A 26 32.81 -5.86 -8.40
CA SER A 26 31.49 -6.19 -7.87
C SER A 26 30.88 -5.00 -7.11
N ILE A 27 31.69 -4.33 -6.30
CA ILE A 27 31.29 -3.14 -5.54
C ILE A 27 30.96 -2.00 -6.50
N GLU A 28 31.82 -1.74 -7.50
CA GLU A 28 31.63 -0.66 -8.46
C GLU A 28 30.38 -0.87 -9.32
N ARG A 29 30.17 -2.09 -9.84
CA ARG A 29 28.97 -2.45 -10.61
C ARG A 29 27.69 -2.28 -9.77
N LEU A 30 27.70 -2.77 -8.53
CA LEU A 30 26.55 -2.62 -7.65
C LEU A 30 26.29 -1.16 -7.26
N LYS A 31 27.35 -0.38 -7.07
CA LYS A 31 27.28 1.06 -6.82
C LYS A 31 26.76 1.82 -8.05
N ALA A 32 27.13 1.44 -9.26
CA ALA A 32 26.63 2.04 -10.50
C ALA A 32 25.13 1.78 -10.72
N ALA A 33 24.66 0.58 -10.35
CA ALA A 33 23.23 0.23 -10.40
C ALA A 33 22.41 0.86 -9.26
N THR A 34 23.07 1.31 -8.19
CA THR A 34 22.43 1.92 -7.01
C THR A 34 22.50 3.43 -7.10
N ARG A 35 21.35 4.12 -7.00
CA ARG A 35 21.35 5.58 -6.95
C ARG A 35 21.61 6.06 -5.52
N HIS A 36 22.45 7.09 -5.39
CA HIS A 36 22.57 7.80 -4.12
C HIS A 36 21.30 8.65 -3.89
N TRP A 37 20.85 8.77 -2.62
CA TRP A 37 19.63 9.51 -2.27
C TRP A 37 19.62 10.95 -2.84
N ALA A 38 20.79 11.60 -2.85
CA ALA A 38 20.99 12.95 -3.39
C ALA A 38 20.82 13.08 -4.92
N MET A 39 20.91 11.98 -5.67
CA MET A 39 20.82 11.97 -7.15
C MET A 39 19.55 11.27 -7.65
N PHE A 40 18.60 11.00 -6.75
CA PHE A 40 17.35 10.33 -7.10
C PHE A 40 16.41 11.28 -7.84
N THR A 41 16.02 10.90 -9.06
CA THR A 41 15.00 11.59 -9.85
C THR A 41 13.64 10.96 -9.53
N PRO A 42 12.61 11.72 -9.12
CA PRO A 42 11.37 11.19 -8.53
C PRO A 42 10.40 10.58 -9.57
N PHE A 43 10.89 10.08 -10.70
CA PHE A 43 10.05 9.63 -11.81
C PHE A 43 10.31 8.18 -12.24
N ARG A 44 11.30 7.49 -11.66
CA ARG A 44 11.59 6.08 -11.95
C ARG A 44 11.85 5.29 -10.67
N GLU A 45 11.43 4.04 -10.67
CA GLU A 45 11.80 3.10 -9.61
C GLU A 45 13.31 2.88 -9.61
N ALA A 46 13.93 2.90 -8.43
CA ALA A 46 15.37 2.69 -8.31
C ALA A 46 15.73 1.93 -7.03
N ALA A 47 16.84 1.20 -7.10
CA ALA A 47 17.54 0.73 -5.90
C ALA A 47 18.35 1.92 -5.35
N VAL A 48 18.07 2.30 -4.10
CA VAL A 48 18.72 3.44 -3.45
C VAL A 48 19.35 2.96 -2.15
N GLY A 49 20.56 3.43 -1.87
CA GLY A 49 21.23 3.16 -0.61
C GLY A 49 22.75 3.26 -0.68
N THR A 50 23.40 2.52 0.20
CA THR A 50 24.85 2.58 0.41
C THR A 50 25.46 1.25 0.03
N VAL A 51 26.50 1.28 -0.80
CA VAL A 51 27.26 0.10 -1.20
C VAL A 51 28.73 0.33 -0.82
N THR A 52 29.19 -0.39 0.19
CA THR A 52 30.61 -0.52 0.55
C THR A 52 30.94 -2.00 0.69
N GLU A 53 32.24 -2.33 0.75
CA GLU A 53 32.71 -3.69 0.99
C GLU A 53 32.14 -4.28 2.30
N SER A 54 32.26 -3.51 3.38
CA SER A 54 31.85 -3.92 4.73
C SER A 54 30.35 -3.83 4.97
N ARG A 55 29.63 -3.01 4.20
CA ARG A 55 28.19 -2.77 4.39
C ARG A 55 27.49 -2.41 3.08
N VAL A 56 26.56 -3.25 2.69
CA VAL A 56 25.60 -3.02 1.61
C VAL A 56 24.22 -2.84 2.24
N SER A 57 23.58 -1.71 1.95
CA SER A 57 22.23 -1.36 2.41
C SER A 57 21.43 -0.85 1.23
N LEU A 58 20.46 -1.63 0.75
CA LEU A 58 19.69 -1.31 -0.45
C LEU A 58 18.19 -1.34 -0.18
N GLN A 59 17.49 -0.35 -0.73
CA GLN A 59 16.04 -0.25 -0.65
C GLN A 59 15.46 0.03 -2.04
N ARG A 60 14.30 -0.55 -2.34
CA ARG A 60 13.50 -0.12 -3.49
C ARG A 60 12.80 1.20 -3.16
N VAL A 61 12.97 2.19 -4.00
CA VAL A 61 12.24 3.46 -3.94
C VAL A 61 11.33 3.53 -5.15
N ILE A 62 10.03 3.53 -4.89
CA ILE A 62 8.99 3.76 -5.88
C ILE A 62 8.54 5.20 -5.71
N PRO A 63 8.59 6.05 -6.76
CA PRO A 63 8.05 7.40 -6.69
C PRO A 63 6.65 7.48 -6.08
N MET A 64 6.44 8.45 -5.20
CA MET A 64 5.13 8.76 -4.59
C MET A 64 4.53 7.66 -3.68
N VAL A 65 5.18 6.50 -3.54
CA VAL A 65 4.75 5.44 -2.62
C VAL A 65 5.75 5.36 -1.46
N HIS A 66 5.37 5.97 -0.34
CA HIS A 66 6.16 5.89 0.89
C HIS A 66 5.59 4.80 1.79
N ASN A 67 6.26 3.65 1.84
CA ASN A 67 5.97 2.59 2.79
C ASN A 67 7.19 2.39 3.69
N SER A 68 7.09 2.73 4.97
CA SER A 68 8.18 2.52 5.93
C SER A 68 8.39 1.04 6.27
N PHE A 69 7.37 0.19 6.07
CA PHE A 69 7.42 -1.25 6.33
C PHE A 69 8.03 -2.06 5.18
N LYS A 70 8.63 -1.41 4.18
CA LYS A 70 9.28 -2.11 3.08
C LYS A 70 10.58 -2.79 3.55
N PRO A 71 10.89 -3.99 3.02
CA PRO A 71 12.13 -4.69 3.37
C PRO A 71 13.35 -3.94 2.81
N LEU A 72 14.36 -3.80 3.66
CA LEU A 72 15.69 -3.28 3.34
C LEU A 72 16.65 -4.46 3.24
N PHE A 73 17.41 -4.56 2.16
CA PHE A 73 18.51 -5.51 2.09
C PHE A 73 19.69 -4.95 2.88
N VAL A 74 20.21 -5.72 3.84
CA VAL A 74 21.42 -5.37 4.60
C VAL A 74 22.38 -6.55 4.55
N GLY A 75 23.59 -6.32 4.03
CA GLY A 75 24.60 -7.35 3.82
C GLY A 75 26.02 -6.79 3.77
N ARG A 76 26.96 -7.65 3.37
CA ARG A 76 28.38 -7.32 3.16
C ARG A 76 28.99 -8.24 2.12
N PHE A 77 30.01 -7.77 1.43
CA PHE A 77 30.79 -8.64 0.55
C PHE A 77 31.73 -9.50 1.39
N GLN A 78 31.89 -10.76 0.98
CA GLN A 78 32.82 -11.72 1.56
C GLN A 78 33.56 -12.43 0.43
N VAL A 79 34.86 -12.66 0.60
CA VAL A 79 35.64 -13.51 -0.30
C VAL A 79 35.69 -14.91 0.31
N ARG A 80 35.12 -15.91 -0.37
CA ARG A 80 35.19 -17.33 0.02
C ARG A 80 35.75 -18.14 -1.13
N GLN A 81 36.79 -18.93 -0.87
CA GLN A 81 37.35 -19.89 -1.84
C GLN A 81 37.57 -19.29 -3.24
N ASN A 82 38.17 -18.10 -3.30
CA ASN A 82 38.44 -17.36 -4.54
C ASN A 82 37.19 -16.85 -5.31
N GLN A 83 36.01 -16.87 -4.68
CA GLN A 83 34.77 -16.29 -5.18
C GLN A 83 34.28 -15.16 -4.27
N VAL A 84 33.71 -14.13 -4.87
CA VAL A 84 33.13 -12.99 -4.14
C VAL A 84 31.64 -13.27 -3.95
N VAL A 85 31.19 -13.27 -2.70
CA VAL A 85 29.79 -13.51 -2.33
C VAL A 85 29.26 -12.32 -1.55
N LEU A 86 28.13 -11.78 -1.97
CA LEU A 86 27.37 -10.80 -1.19
C LEU A 86 26.40 -11.56 -0.28
N THR A 87 26.70 -11.57 1.02
CA THR A 87 25.87 -12.22 2.03
C THR A 87 25.08 -11.17 2.81
N GLY A 88 23.77 -11.35 2.93
CA GLY A 88 22.91 -10.42 3.65
C GLY A 88 21.55 -10.97 4.00
N ARG A 89 20.65 -10.12 4.48
CA ARG A 89 19.26 -10.45 4.79
C ARG A 89 18.33 -9.28 4.49
N PHE A 90 17.06 -9.57 4.28
CA PHE A 90 16.02 -8.57 4.16
C PHE A 90 15.42 -8.28 5.53
N ALA A 91 15.49 -7.04 6.00
CA ALA A 91 14.99 -6.66 7.31
C ALA A 91 14.19 -5.36 7.24
N LEU A 92 13.28 -5.15 8.19
CA LEU A 92 12.61 -3.86 8.37
C LEU A 92 13.59 -2.81 8.89
N HIS A 93 13.31 -1.54 8.56
CA HIS A 93 14.06 -0.42 9.11
C HIS A 93 13.96 -0.38 10.65
N TRP A 94 15.04 0.04 11.32
CA TRP A 94 15.13 0.02 12.78
C TRP A 94 14.05 0.87 13.45
N SER A 95 13.69 2.01 12.85
CA SER A 95 12.64 2.90 13.38
C SER A 95 11.27 2.22 13.44
N VAL A 96 10.96 1.37 12.45
CA VAL A 96 9.71 0.60 12.41
C VAL A 96 9.69 -0.45 13.51
N LYS A 97 10.82 -1.12 13.75
CA LYS A 97 10.97 -2.09 14.85
C LYS A 97 10.76 -1.41 16.20
N LEU A 98 11.35 -0.22 16.40
CA LEU A 98 11.18 0.56 17.62
C LEU A 98 9.72 0.99 17.82
N PHE A 99 9.09 1.54 16.78
CA PHE A 99 7.69 1.95 16.82
C PHE A 99 6.76 0.78 17.15
N MET A 100 6.94 -0.37 16.48
CA MET A 100 6.13 -1.56 16.74
C MET A 100 6.39 -2.15 18.12
N GLY A 101 7.64 -2.11 18.61
CA GLY A 101 7.97 -2.50 19.98
C GLY A 101 7.26 -1.64 21.02
N PHE A 102 7.28 -0.32 20.83
CA PHE A 102 6.56 0.62 21.68
C PHE A 102 5.04 0.39 21.61
N TRP A 103 4.47 0.25 20.40
CA TRP A 103 3.05 0.02 20.20
C TRP A 103 2.56 -1.25 20.90
N PHE A 104 3.21 -2.38 20.63
CA PHE A 104 2.82 -3.66 21.27
C PHE A 104 3.09 -3.65 22.77
N GLY A 105 4.19 -3.03 23.22
CA GLY A 105 4.47 -2.84 24.64
C GLY A 105 3.37 -2.04 25.34
N PHE A 106 2.90 -0.96 24.72
CA PHE A 106 1.78 -0.17 25.20
C PHE A 106 0.48 -0.98 25.25
N CYS A 107 0.15 -1.73 24.19
CA CYS A 107 -1.06 -2.58 24.18
C CYS A 107 -1.01 -3.63 25.30
N VAL A 108 0.13 -4.28 25.53
CA VAL A 108 0.30 -5.27 26.61
C VAL A 108 0.17 -4.60 27.98
N LEU A 109 0.85 -3.48 28.21
CA LEU A 109 0.78 -2.73 29.46
C LEU A 109 -0.65 -2.26 29.75
N PHE A 110 -1.33 -1.68 28.76
CA PHE A 110 -2.72 -1.24 28.86
C PHE A 110 -3.65 -2.40 29.20
N THR A 111 -3.52 -3.54 28.50
CA THR A 111 -4.32 -4.73 28.77
C THR A 111 -4.08 -5.27 30.18
N ALA A 112 -2.82 -5.30 30.64
CA ALA A 112 -2.48 -5.74 31.99
C ALA A 112 -3.07 -4.80 33.06
N LEU A 113 -2.90 -3.49 32.90
CA LEU A 113 -3.48 -2.50 33.81
C LEU A 113 -5.00 -2.62 33.86
N ALA A 114 -5.67 -2.74 32.72
CA ALA A 114 -7.11 -2.93 32.64
C ALA A 114 -7.59 -4.20 33.38
N LEU A 115 -6.80 -5.28 33.36
CA LEU A 115 -7.09 -6.49 34.13
C LEU A 115 -6.90 -6.28 35.64
N PHE A 116 -5.89 -5.52 36.06
CA PHE A 116 -5.62 -5.23 37.48
C PHE A 116 -6.57 -4.20 38.09
N THR A 117 -7.04 -3.22 37.30
CA THR A 117 -7.93 -2.15 37.74
C THR A 117 -9.41 -2.47 37.51
N ALA A 118 -9.76 -3.72 37.26
CA ALA A 118 -11.13 -4.15 37.00
C ALA A 118 -12.02 -3.94 38.26
N VAL A 119 -12.48 -2.70 38.45
CA VAL A 119 -13.55 -2.34 39.38
C VAL A 119 -14.84 -2.93 38.79
N PRO A 120 -15.70 -3.59 39.59
CA PRO A 120 -16.95 -4.14 39.10
C PRO A 120 -17.86 -3.02 38.59
N GLY A 121 -17.86 -2.83 37.28
CA GLY A 121 -18.68 -1.86 36.56
C GLY A 121 -18.87 -2.32 35.11
N PRO A 122 -20.03 -2.04 34.49
CA PRO A 122 -20.42 -2.62 33.20
C PRO A 122 -19.48 -2.26 32.03
N HIS A 123 -18.71 -1.17 32.13
CA HIS A 123 -17.71 -0.77 31.13
C HIS A 123 -16.30 -1.34 31.38
N ALA A 124 -15.99 -1.72 32.63
CA ALA A 124 -14.66 -2.23 32.99
C ALA A 124 -14.39 -3.63 32.41
N THR A 125 -15.44 -4.42 32.17
CA THR A 125 -15.34 -5.77 31.60
C THR A 125 -14.81 -5.78 30.16
N PHE A 126 -15.02 -4.70 29.40
CA PHE A 126 -14.59 -4.61 27.99
C PHE A 126 -13.22 -3.94 27.80
N MET A 127 -12.68 -3.23 28.79
CA MET A 127 -11.39 -2.54 28.67
C MET A 127 -10.22 -3.45 28.24
N PRO A 128 -10.05 -4.68 28.75
CA PRO A 128 -9.01 -5.57 28.26
C PRO A 128 -9.20 -5.99 26.79
N LEU A 129 -10.45 -6.07 26.33
CA LEU A 129 -10.77 -6.39 24.94
C LEU A 129 -10.34 -5.27 23.99
N GLU A 130 -10.41 -4.00 24.41
CA GLU A 130 -9.92 -2.87 23.63
C GLU A 130 -8.42 -2.95 23.37
N GLY A 131 -7.63 -3.31 24.39
CA GLY A 131 -6.17 -3.51 24.25
C GLY A 131 -5.83 -4.65 23.27
N LEU A 132 -6.57 -5.75 23.33
CA LEU A 132 -6.45 -6.86 22.38
C LEU A 132 -6.88 -6.47 20.96
N ALA A 133 -7.96 -5.71 20.82
CA ALA A 133 -8.44 -5.21 19.53
C ALA A 133 -7.43 -4.25 18.88
N MET A 134 -6.83 -3.33 19.66
CA MET A 134 -5.75 -2.46 19.19
C MET A 134 -4.50 -3.25 18.77
N MET A 135 -4.17 -4.32 19.49
CA MET A 135 -3.06 -5.21 19.12
C MET A 135 -3.35 -5.94 17.79
N ALA A 136 -4.55 -6.48 17.63
CA ALA A 136 -4.98 -7.12 16.38
C ALA A 136 -4.97 -6.13 15.20
N CYS A 137 -5.41 -4.89 15.43
CA CYS A 137 -5.36 -3.82 14.43
C CYS A 137 -3.92 -3.50 14.00
N GLY A 138 -3.00 -3.35 14.97
CA GLY A 138 -1.57 -3.12 14.68
C GLY A 138 -0.96 -4.24 13.83
N ILE A 139 -1.29 -5.50 14.12
CA ILE A 139 -0.87 -6.66 13.32
C ILE A 139 -1.47 -6.57 11.90
N GLY A 140 -2.76 -6.24 11.77
CA GLY A 140 -3.45 -6.11 10.50
C GLY A 140 -2.83 -5.03 9.60
N VAL A 141 -2.64 -3.82 10.12
CA VAL A 141 -1.99 -2.70 9.40
C VAL A 141 -0.61 -3.10 8.92
N MET A 142 0.21 -3.67 9.81
CA MET A 142 1.55 -4.11 9.45
C MET A 142 1.55 -5.17 8.36
N ARG A 143 0.62 -6.14 8.41
CA ARG A 143 0.45 -7.17 7.38
C ARG A 143 0.08 -6.57 6.03
N ILE A 144 -0.83 -5.60 6.01
CA ILE A 144 -1.22 -4.90 4.79
C ILE A 144 -0.02 -4.13 4.21
N CYS A 145 0.70 -3.39 5.04
CA CYS A 145 1.89 -2.65 4.60
C CYS A 145 2.99 -3.59 4.06
N MET A 146 3.23 -4.73 4.71
CA MET A 146 4.19 -5.73 4.21
C MET A 146 3.71 -6.39 2.92
N TRP A 147 2.41 -6.65 2.79
CA TRP A 147 1.82 -7.24 1.59
C TRP A 147 1.98 -6.33 0.37
N PHE A 148 1.85 -5.00 0.53
CA PHE A 148 2.17 -4.03 -0.53
C PHE A 148 3.63 -4.12 -1.00
N SER A 149 4.54 -4.51 -0.11
CA SER A 149 5.97 -4.66 -0.39
C SER A 149 6.41 -6.09 -0.72
N ARG A 150 5.49 -7.03 -0.93
CA ARG A 150 5.81 -8.45 -1.20
C ARG A 150 6.72 -8.67 -2.41
N ASN A 151 6.63 -7.78 -3.40
CA ASN A 151 7.43 -7.86 -4.62
C ASN A 151 8.80 -7.16 -4.48
N ASP A 152 9.01 -6.36 -3.43
CA ASP A 152 10.23 -5.56 -3.28
C ASP A 152 11.45 -6.44 -3.03
N GLN A 153 11.29 -7.52 -2.26
CA GLN A 153 12.35 -8.48 -2.01
C GLN A 153 12.77 -9.21 -3.30
N ALA A 154 11.80 -9.69 -4.08
CA ALA A 154 12.07 -10.38 -5.35
C ALA A 154 12.72 -9.42 -6.36
N TRP A 155 12.21 -8.19 -6.48
CA TRP A 155 12.75 -7.16 -7.36
C TRP A 155 14.19 -6.78 -6.98
N LEU A 156 14.48 -6.54 -5.70
CA LEU A 156 15.83 -6.21 -5.24
C LEU A 156 16.80 -7.38 -5.45
N SER A 157 16.35 -8.61 -5.19
CA SER A 157 17.16 -9.82 -5.41
C SER A 157 17.52 -9.98 -6.88
N GLU A 158 16.57 -9.70 -7.78
CA GLU A 158 16.80 -9.75 -9.22
C GLU A 158 17.80 -8.67 -9.64
N VAL A 159 17.62 -7.41 -9.22
CA VAL A 159 18.57 -6.33 -9.53
C VAL A 159 19.99 -6.69 -9.05
N ILE A 160 20.14 -7.20 -7.83
CA ILE A 160 21.45 -7.63 -7.30
C ILE A 160 22.02 -8.76 -8.16
N ARG A 161 21.22 -9.78 -8.49
CA ARG A 161 21.65 -10.93 -9.30
C ARG A 161 22.04 -10.52 -10.71
N THR A 162 21.25 -9.68 -11.37
CA THR A 162 21.53 -9.19 -12.73
C THR A 162 22.86 -8.43 -12.76
N VAL A 163 23.14 -7.60 -11.75
CA VAL A 163 24.35 -6.77 -11.70
C VAL A 163 25.60 -7.58 -11.37
N LEU A 164 25.48 -8.59 -10.50
CA LEU A 164 26.58 -9.44 -10.07
C LEU A 164 26.83 -10.64 -11.00
N SER A 165 25.87 -10.97 -11.87
CA SER A 165 26.02 -12.02 -12.89
C SER A 165 26.53 -11.46 -14.22
N ASN A 166 27.21 -12.32 -14.98
CA ASN A 166 27.74 -11.97 -16.30
C ASN A 166 26.68 -11.70 -17.39
N GLN A 167 25.38 -11.79 -17.06
CA GLN A 167 24.30 -11.63 -18.04
C GLN A 167 24.23 -10.23 -18.66
N VAL A 168 24.63 -9.18 -17.94
CA VAL A 168 24.68 -7.81 -18.49
C VAL A 168 25.81 -7.65 -19.52
N ALA A 169 26.93 -8.35 -19.36
CA ALA A 169 28.04 -8.31 -20.32
C ALA A 169 27.72 -9.05 -21.64
N ILE A 170 26.82 -10.05 -21.58
CA ILE A 170 26.34 -10.82 -22.74
C ILE A 170 25.17 -10.09 -23.43
N ALA A 171 24.24 -9.52 -22.65
CA ALA A 171 23.09 -8.78 -23.19
C ALA A 171 23.48 -7.42 -23.82
N SER A 172 24.50 -6.74 -23.29
CA SER A 172 25.00 -5.47 -23.86
C SER A 172 25.81 -5.65 -25.16
N LYS A 173 26.25 -6.87 -25.49
CA LYS A 173 27.03 -7.17 -26.70
C LYS A 173 26.19 -7.68 -27.88
N GLY A 174 24.88 -7.90 -27.72
CA GLY A 174 24.11 -8.65 -28.71
C GLY A 174 22.65 -8.29 -28.96
N LEU A 175 22.03 -7.32 -28.27
CA LEU A 175 20.61 -7.03 -28.50
C LEU A 175 20.33 -5.53 -28.69
N PRO A 176 19.55 -5.13 -29.72
CA PRO A 176 19.00 -3.79 -29.82
C PRO A 176 18.10 -3.50 -28.60
N PRO A 177 18.10 -2.28 -28.06
CA PRO A 177 17.43 -1.92 -26.80
C PRO A 177 15.89 -2.02 -26.79
N ASP A 178 15.25 -2.45 -27.89
CA ASP A 178 13.80 -2.45 -28.04
C ASP A 178 13.10 -3.80 -27.75
N GLU A 179 13.81 -4.93 -27.72
CA GLU A 179 13.13 -6.25 -27.65
C GLU A 179 12.84 -6.78 -26.22
N LEU A 180 13.24 -6.07 -25.16
CA LEU A 180 12.89 -6.46 -23.78
C LEU A 180 11.47 -6.06 -23.35
N ARG A 181 10.63 -5.59 -24.27
CA ARG A 181 9.26 -5.13 -23.99
C ARG A 181 8.21 -5.81 -24.86
N SER A 182 7.81 -7.03 -24.51
CA SER A 182 6.43 -7.49 -24.76
C SER A 182 6.09 -8.80 -24.04
N SER A 183 6.38 -8.91 -22.73
CA SER A 183 5.58 -9.86 -21.94
C SER A 183 4.19 -9.26 -21.80
N GLN A 184 3.19 -9.92 -22.41
CA GLN A 184 1.78 -9.56 -22.40
C GLN A 184 1.35 -9.16 -20.97
N LYS A 185 1.28 -7.84 -20.72
CA LYS A 185 1.06 -7.28 -19.39
C LYS A 185 -0.36 -7.63 -18.93
N ARG A 186 -0.48 -8.69 -18.11
CA ARG A 186 -1.68 -8.86 -17.28
C ARG A 186 -1.89 -7.56 -16.50
N PRO A 187 -3.14 -7.06 -16.38
CA PRO A 187 -3.40 -5.88 -15.60
C PRO A 187 -2.89 -6.11 -14.17
N PRO A 188 -2.19 -5.13 -13.56
CA PRO A 188 -1.71 -5.25 -12.20
C PRO A 188 -2.90 -5.57 -11.28
N THR A 189 -2.68 -6.44 -10.29
CA THR A 189 -3.74 -6.95 -9.39
C THR A 189 -4.59 -5.84 -8.77
N VAL A 190 -3.99 -4.68 -8.51
CA VAL A 190 -4.66 -3.48 -8.00
C VAL A 190 -5.74 -2.97 -8.96
N ILE A 191 -5.48 -2.90 -10.26
CA ILE A 191 -6.47 -2.46 -11.26
C ILE A 191 -7.63 -3.44 -11.32
N VAL A 192 -7.36 -4.73 -11.20
CA VAL A 192 -8.41 -5.77 -11.13
C VAL A 192 -9.27 -5.60 -9.88
N ILE A 193 -8.67 -5.35 -8.71
CA ILE A 193 -9.40 -5.12 -7.45
C ILE A 193 -10.26 -3.85 -7.55
N VAL A 194 -9.69 -2.73 -7.99
CA VAL A 194 -10.42 -1.46 -8.15
C VAL A 194 -11.57 -1.61 -9.15
N THR A 195 -11.33 -2.29 -10.26
CA THR A 195 -12.37 -2.64 -11.25
C THR A 195 -13.48 -3.45 -10.60
N ALA A 196 -13.15 -4.52 -9.86
CA ALA A 196 -14.12 -5.39 -9.23
C ALA A 196 -14.96 -4.65 -8.19
N MET A 197 -14.34 -3.77 -7.39
CA MET A 197 -15.03 -2.93 -6.42
C MET A 197 -15.97 -1.94 -7.10
N LEU A 198 -15.52 -1.23 -8.14
CA LEU A 198 -16.36 -0.29 -8.89
C LEU A 198 -17.52 -1.00 -9.60
N ALA A 199 -17.27 -2.18 -10.18
CA ALA A 199 -18.30 -2.97 -10.84
C ALA A 199 -19.34 -3.50 -9.84
N LEU A 200 -18.89 -4.01 -8.68
CA LEU A 200 -19.78 -4.46 -7.62
C LEU A 200 -20.62 -3.30 -7.08
N GLN A 201 -20.00 -2.14 -6.84
CA GLN A 201 -20.70 -0.94 -6.39
C GLN A 201 -21.77 -0.50 -7.41
N GLY A 202 -21.42 -0.42 -8.69
CA GLY A 202 -22.36 -0.07 -9.75
C GLY A 202 -23.52 -1.06 -9.86
N LEU A 203 -23.23 -2.36 -9.78
CA LEU A 203 -24.25 -3.41 -9.76
C LEU A 203 -25.17 -3.29 -8.54
N MET A 204 -24.62 -3.05 -7.36
CA MET A 204 -25.41 -2.86 -6.13
C MET A 204 -26.36 -1.69 -6.25
N PHE A 205 -25.94 -0.56 -6.82
CA PHE A 205 -26.82 0.60 -7.05
C PHE A 205 -27.93 0.30 -8.07
N CYS A 206 -27.63 -0.41 -9.15
CA CYS A 206 -28.63 -0.83 -10.13
C CYS A 206 -29.66 -1.81 -9.52
N VAL A 207 -29.20 -2.81 -8.76
CA VAL A 207 -30.07 -3.79 -8.09
C VAL A 207 -30.94 -3.09 -7.06
N SER A 208 -30.34 -2.25 -6.22
CA SER A 208 -31.00 -1.39 -5.23
C SER A 208 -32.13 -0.57 -5.86
N ALA A 209 -31.89 0.04 -7.02
CA ALA A 209 -32.91 0.84 -7.70
C ALA A 209 -34.04 0.01 -8.31
N ILE A 210 -33.76 -1.22 -8.76
CA ILE A 210 -34.78 -2.15 -9.30
C ILE A 210 -35.64 -2.73 -8.18
N THR A 211 -35.03 -3.09 -7.05
CA THR A 211 -35.73 -3.64 -5.88
C THR A 211 -36.38 -2.58 -5.00
N ASP A 212 -36.19 -1.30 -5.34
CA ASP A 212 -36.69 -0.14 -4.60
C ASP A 212 -36.11 -0.03 -3.17
N ILE A 213 -34.92 -0.59 -2.93
CA ILE A 213 -34.25 -0.63 -1.62
C ILE A 213 -33.09 0.36 -1.63
N GLN A 214 -33.11 1.36 -0.78
CA GLN A 214 -32.02 2.31 -0.58
C GLN A 214 -30.93 1.73 0.36
N PRO A 215 -29.63 1.94 0.07
CA PRO A 215 -28.56 1.62 1.02
C PRO A 215 -28.71 2.49 2.27
N SER A 216 -28.87 1.87 3.43
CA SER A 216 -29.17 2.59 4.68
C SER A 216 -27.96 3.38 5.17
N LEU A 217 -28.19 4.66 5.50
CA LEU A 217 -27.42 5.35 6.53
C LEU A 217 -28.14 5.04 7.85
N GLY A 218 -27.47 4.29 8.72
CA GLY A 218 -28.07 3.63 9.89
C GLY A 218 -29.10 4.50 10.63
N ASP A 219 -30.36 4.06 10.56
CA ASP A 219 -31.43 4.54 11.42
C ASP A 219 -31.25 3.93 12.83
N PRO A 220 -31.40 4.70 13.93
CA PRO A 220 -31.24 4.17 15.29
C PRO A 220 -32.21 3.03 15.65
N SER A 221 -33.25 2.81 14.84
CA SER A 221 -34.29 1.79 15.06
C SER A 221 -33.90 0.37 14.65
N GLY A 222 -32.77 0.18 13.94
CA GLY A 222 -32.27 -1.16 13.58
C GLY A 222 -33.02 -1.88 12.46
N SER A 223 -33.89 -1.20 11.69
CA SER A 223 -34.47 -1.78 10.48
C SER A 223 -33.49 -1.72 9.30
N VAL A 224 -33.23 -2.88 8.67
CA VAL A 224 -32.09 -3.10 7.77
C VAL A 224 -32.37 -2.76 6.31
N PHE A 225 -33.63 -2.44 5.94
CA PHE A 225 -33.99 -2.09 4.56
C PHE A 225 -34.91 -0.87 4.52
N THR A 226 -34.41 0.24 3.97
CA THR A 226 -35.20 1.46 3.74
C THR A 226 -35.57 1.54 2.26
N HIS A 227 -36.83 1.84 1.93
CA HIS A 227 -37.22 2.12 0.55
C HIS A 227 -36.77 3.53 0.12
N TYR A 228 -36.63 3.78 -1.19
CA TYR A 228 -36.31 5.12 -1.68
C TYR A 228 -37.42 6.10 -1.28
N ALA A 229 -37.08 7.15 -0.52
CA ALA A 229 -38.03 8.15 -0.07
C ALA A 229 -38.58 9.02 -1.22
N ASP A 230 -37.84 9.14 -2.33
CA ASP A 230 -38.22 9.91 -3.51
C ASP A 230 -37.83 9.13 -4.79
N VAL A 231 -38.74 9.10 -5.75
CA VAL A 231 -38.55 8.53 -7.09
C VAL A 231 -37.35 9.16 -7.80
N ARG A 232 -37.06 10.45 -7.54
CA ARG A 232 -35.89 11.15 -8.09
C ARG A 232 -34.57 10.56 -7.61
N LEU A 233 -34.48 10.19 -6.33
CA LEU A 233 -33.30 9.55 -5.75
C LEU A 233 -33.07 8.16 -6.37
N ARG A 234 -34.16 7.44 -6.68
CA ARG A 234 -34.10 6.17 -7.40
C ARG A 234 -33.55 6.34 -8.83
N TYR A 235 -33.98 7.35 -9.57
CA TYR A 235 -33.42 7.61 -10.90
C TYR A 235 -31.94 8.02 -10.83
N LEU A 236 -31.54 8.82 -9.84
CA LEU A 236 -30.15 9.19 -9.64
C LEU A 236 -29.25 7.99 -9.32
N SER A 237 -29.72 7.01 -8.53
CA SER A 237 -28.94 5.80 -8.25
C SER A 237 -28.79 4.90 -9.46
N VAL A 238 -29.82 4.81 -10.33
CA VAL A 238 -29.70 4.12 -11.65
C VAL A 238 -28.65 4.80 -12.53
N ILE A 239 -28.71 6.13 -12.66
CA ILE A 239 -27.76 6.90 -13.48
C ILE A 239 -26.34 6.69 -12.93
N TYR A 240 -26.18 6.75 -11.61
CA TYR A 240 -24.88 6.53 -10.96
C TYR A 240 -24.33 5.12 -11.21
N GLY A 241 -25.15 4.08 -11.04
CA GLY A 241 -24.77 2.70 -11.33
C GLY A 241 -24.42 2.48 -12.81
N ALA A 242 -25.20 3.07 -13.72
CA ALA A 242 -24.99 3.00 -15.17
C ALA A 242 -23.72 3.74 -15.62
N VAL A 243 -23.27 4.77 -14.91
CA VAL A 243 -21.99 5.46 -15.18
C VAL A 243 -20.80 4.70 -14.58
N MET A 244 -20.98 4.06 -13.42
CA MET A 244 -19.90 3.32 -12.74
C MET A 244 -19.46 2.06 -13.47
N LEU A 245 -20.36 1.35 -14.15
CA LEU A 245 -20.04 0.12 -14.88
C LEU A 245 -19.11 0.36 -16.10
N PRO A 246 -19.38 1.34 -17.00
CA PRO A 246 -18.44 1.74 -18.05
C PRO A 246 -17.11 2.24 -17.49
N LEU A 247 -17.14 2.98 -16.39
CA LEU A 247 -15.93 3.51 -15.76
C LEU A 247 -15.07 2.37 -15.19
N ALA A 248 -15.67 1.35 -14.57
CA ALA A 248 -14.98 0.14 -14.13
C ALA A 248 -14.35 -0.60 -15.33
N PHE A 249 -15.09 -0.74 -16.42
CA PHE A 249 -14.58 -1.36 -17.65
C PHE A 249 -13.43 -0.58 -18.27
N ASP A 250 -13.50 0.75 -18.30
CA ASP A 250 -12.41 1.58 -18.84
C ASP A 250 -11.18 1.61 -17.91
N VAL A 251 -11.36 1.46 -16.58
CA VAL A 251 -10.26 1.22 -15.63
C VAL A 251 -9.58 -0.12 -15.92
N TYR A 252 -10.35 -1.18 -16.16
CA TYR A 252 -9.82 -2.49 -16.55
C TYR A 252 -9.05 -2.44 -17.87
N ARG A 253 -9.58 -1.71 -18.86
CA ARG A 253 -8.91 -1.47 -20.15
C ARG A 253 -7.81 -0.43 -20.09
N GLN A 254 -7.51 0.12 -18.90
CA GLN A 254 -6.39 1.03 -18.70
C GLN A 254 -6.48 2.30 -19.56
N ARG A 255 -7.68 2.81 -19.83
CA ARG A 255 -7.85 4.02 -20.66
C ARG A 255 -7.57 5.29 -19.88
N MET A 256 -6.83 6.22 -20.48
CA MET A 256 -6.47 7.50 -19.86
C MET A 256 -7.69 8.33 -19.44
N PHE A 257 -8.82 8.19 -20.14
CA PHE A 257 -10.10 8.79 -19.75
C PHE A 257 -10.58 8.33 -18.36
N ALA A 258 -10.50 7.03 -18.05
CA ALA A 258 -10.91 6.48 -16.77
C ALA A 258 -10.05 6.98 -15.61
N TRP A 259 -8.75 7.15 -15.86
CA TRP A 259 -7.84 7.75 -14.91
C TRP A 259 -8.24 9.20 -14.56
N ARG A 260 -8.63 10.01 -15.54
CA ARG A 260 -9.14 11.38 -15.29
C ARG A 260 -10.45 11.35 -14.51
N MET A 261 -11.36 10.45 -14.88
CA MET A 261 -12.66 10.31 -14.21
C MET A 261 -12.55 9.83 -12.75
N GLY A 262 -11.51 9.07 -12.41
CA GLY A 262 -11.25 8.67 -11.01
C GLY A 262 -10.97 9.87 -10.08
N PHE A 263 -10.34 10.94 -10.56
CA PHE A 263 -10.21 12.18 -9.78
C PHE A 263 -11.56 12.88 -9.61
N LEU A 264 -12.39 12.88 -10.65
CA LEU A 264 -13.72 13.46 -10.57
C LEU A 264 -14.60 12.74 -9.54
N ALA A 265 -14.45 11.42 -9.42
CA ALA A 265 -15.12 10.63 -8.38
C ALA A 265 -14.58 10.94 -6.97
N LEU A 266 -13.26 11.02 -6.79
CA LEU A 266 -12.63 11.33 -5.49
C LEU A 266 -12.97 12.74 -4.99
N PHE A 267 -12.81 13.75 -5.85
CA PHE A 267 -13.10 15.15 -5.51
C PHE A 267 -14.60 15.44 -5.50
N GLY A 268 -15.37 14.81 -6.40
CA GLY A 268 -16.83 14.93 -6.40
C GLY A 268 -17.47 14.38 -5.13
N GLY A 269 -17.00 13.21 -4.66
CA GLY A 269 -17.44 12.65 -3.38
C GLY A 269 -17.09 13.53 -2.18
N ALA A 270 -15.86 14.06 -2.13
CA ALA A 270 -15.45 14.99 -1.09
C ALA A 270 -16.23 16.32 -1.13
N ALA A 271 -16.51 16.86 -2.31
CA ALA A 271 -17.28 18.08 -2.51
C ALA A 271 -18.75 17.90 -2.09
N LEU A 272 -19.39 16.79 -2.47
CA LEU A 272 -20.75 16.47 -2.02
C LEU A 272 -20.82 16.26 -0.52
N GLN A 273 -19.81 15.65 0.09
CA GLN A 273 -19.72 15.52 1.54
C GLN A 273 -19.57 16.90 2.21
N ALA A 274 -18.73 17.79 1.68
CA ALA A 274 -18.59 19.16 2.19
C ALA A 274 -19.90 19.97 2.03
N LEU A 275 -20.55 19.89 0.87
CA LEU A 275 -21.82 20.57 0.60
C LEU A 275 -22.95 20.07 1.51
N SER A 276 -23.03 18.75 1.76
CA SER A 276 -24.04 18.19 2.68
C SER A 276 -23.82 18.64 4.14
N LEU A 277 -22.61 19.02 4.51
CA LEU A 277 -22.32 19.61 5.81
C LEU A 277 -22.68 21.10 5.88
N PHE A 278 -22.48 21.86 4.80
CA PHE A 278 -22.95 23.25 4.72
C PHE A 278 -24.48 23.36 4.65
N ALA A 279 -25.15 22.33 4.15
CA ALA A 279 -26.62 22.27 4.07
C ALA A 279 -27.30 21.80 5.37
N ARG A 280 -26.54 21.41 6.41
CA ARG A 280 -27.11 21.02 7.71
C ARG A 280 -27.41 22.25 8.56
N GLU A 281 -28.65 22.37 9.02
CA GLU A 281 -29.09 23.45 9.90
C GLU A 281 -28.70 23.23 11.38
N ASP A 282 -28.43 21.98 11.78
CA ASP A 282 -27.92 21.64 13.11
C ASP A 282 -26.47 21.14 13.02
N LEU A 283 -25.54 21.99 13.43
CA LEU A 283 -24.11 21.69 13.46
C LEU A 283 -23.70 20.82 14.65
N GLY A 284 -24.62 20.49 15.58
CA GLY A 284 -24.37 19.65 16.74
C GLY A 284 -23.04 19.95 17.43
N ASN A 285 -22.28 18.90 17.76
CA ASN A 285 -20.92 19.02 18.27
C ASN A 285 -19.95 19.37 17.13
N ALA A 286 -19.96 20.63 16.70
CA ALA A 286 -19.21 21.16 15.55
C ALA A 286 -17.74 20.70 15.48
N ARG A 287 -17.11 20.45 16.63
CA ARG A 287 -15.76 19.90 16.74
C ARG A 287 -15.61 18.52 16.08
N GLN A 288 -16.57 17.61 16.26
CA GLN A 288 -16.53 16.28 15.65
C GLN A 288 -16.71 16.36 14.13
N THR A 289 -17.60 17.25 13.67
CA THR A 289 -17.84 17.50 12.23
C THR A 289 -16.59 18.06 11.56
N ILE A 290 -15.90 19.02 12.18
CA ILE A 290 -14.64 19.58 11.67
C ILE A 290 -13.54 18.51 11.63
N ILE A 291 -13.40 17.71 12.68
CA ILE A 291 -12.42 16.61 12.72
C ILE A 291 -12.69 15.62 11.58
N PHE A 292 -13.94 15.26 11.35
CA PHE A 292 -14.33 14.35 10.27
C PHE A 292 -14.06 14.95 8.88
N CYS A 293 -14.31 16.25 8.68
CA CYS A 293 -13.96 16.96 7.45
C CYS A 293 -12.46 16.93 7.17
N VAL A 294 -11.66 17.28 8.18
CA VAL A 294 -10.19 17.31 8.07
C VAL A 294 -9.66 15.92 7.79
N ALA A 295 -10.15 14.90 8.49
CA ALA A 295 -9.79 13.51 8.26
C ALA A 295 -10.18 13.05 6.83
N SER A 296 -11.38 13.37 6.38
CA SER A 296 -11.85 13.06 5.02
C SER A 296 -10.99 13.75 3.96
N LEU A 297 -10.67 15.03 4.13
CA LEU A 297 -9.79 15.78 3.23
C LEU A 297 -8.40 15.15 3.13
N VAL A 298 -7.80 14.77 4.27
CA VAL A 298 -6.51 14.07 4.31
C VAL A 298 -6.60 12.73 3.58
N ILE A 299 -7.65 11.95 3.81
CA ILE A 299 -7.89 10.68 3.11
C ILE A 299 -8.01 10.91 1.61
N THR A 300 -8.82 11.88 1.16
CA THR A 300 -8.98 12.22 -0.27
C THR A 300 -7.66 12.65 -0.90
N ILE A 301 -6.84 13.45 -0.22
CA ILE A 301 -5.51 13.85 -0.71
C ILE A 301 -4.59 12.64 -0.86
N VAL A 302 -4.55 11.76 0.14
CA VAL A 302 -3.73 10.54 0.08
C VAL A 302 -4.18 9.63 -1.07
N TRP A 303 -5.50 9.44 -1.24
CA TRP A 303 -6.05 8.66 -2.35
C TRP A 303 -5.83 9.31 -3.72
N ALA A 304 -5.91 10.65 -3.82
CA ALA A 304 -5.63 11.38 -5.06
C ALA A 304 -4.16 11.24 -5.46
N CYS A 305 -3.23 11.38 -4.51
CA CYS A 305 -1.80 11.16 -4.74
C CYS A 305 -1.52 9.71 -5.18
N TRP A 306 -2.17 8.73 -4.54
CA TRP A 306 -2.06 7.33 -4.91
C TRP A 306 -2.63 7.04 -6.31
N TRP A 307 -3.80 7.58 -6.64
CA TRP A 307 -4.44 7.44 -7.95
C TRP A 307 -3.63 8.11 -9.06
N TYR A 308 -3.00 9.25 -8.76
CA TYR A 308 -2.05 9.89 -9.66
C TYR A 308 -0.87 8.96 -9.99
N ALA A 309 -0.33 8.26 -8.98
CA ALA A 309 0.77 7.32 -9.19
C ALA A 309 0.39 6.12 -10.09
N GLN A 310 -0.90 5.75 -10.14
CA GLN A 310 -1.38 4.69 -11.03
C GLN A 310 -1.36 5.08 -12.52
N ARG A 311 -1.13 6.35 -12.87
CA ARG A 311 -1.09 6.85 -14.26
C ARG A 311 -0.22 6.01 -15.18
N VAL A 312 0.88 5.46 -14.69
CA VAL A 312 1.84 4.64 -15.47
C VAL A 312 1.19 3.40 -16.09
N HIS A 313 0.07 2.96 -15.53
CA HIS A 313 -0.69 1.82 -16.03
C HIS A 313 -1.78 2.21 -17.03
N PHE A 314 -2.02 3.50 -17.28
CA PHE A 314 -3.04 3.97 -18.20
C PHE A 314 -2.41 4.48 -19.51
N HIS A 315 -3.09 4.20 -20.62
CA HIS A 315 -2.65 4.51 -21.97
C HIS A 315 -3.74 5.29 -22.71
N ASP A 316 -3.34 6.16 -23.63
CA ASP A 316 -4.23 6.96 -24.47
C ASP A 316 -5.01 6.09 -25.47
#